data_AF-A0A4D8PJ91-F1
#
_entry.id   AF-A0A4D8PJ91-F1
#
_cell.length_a   1.000
_cell.length_b   1.000
_cell.length_c   1.000
_cell.angle_alpha   90.00
_cell.angle_beta   90.00
_cell.angle_gamma   90.00
#
_symmetry.space_group_name_H-M   'P 1'
#
loop_
_entity.id
_entity.type
_entity.pdbx_description
1 polymer ?
#
loop_
_entity_poly.entity_id
_entity_poly.type
_entity_poly.pdbx_seq_one_letter_code
_entity_poly.pdbx_strand_id
1 'polypeptide(L)'
;MFQKTGVLFHHGIPSPVEITRAATASDEDGSRSLPNDGLTPRQQANAIRSIGLEPFLIGMPESGIARKWDYLRAVTHAYSGLGLPILISLELQAVENPAAAPGEGHAPRTPRSLGFHAVTAVGHRLEAVEAGAVKDDGPRLTATRLSRIFVHDDQAGPFARLWFHNNHIQTALPPRDNGDVVVAEPRHVIVPLYHKIRIPFDNVYRAVSDFDSAYNSFVLFLQSRDVRCAGTPLEWTIRLESVQGLKERFLAEMPDAVSSVRAAMSRLLTRNMPKYLWCCRASNGGLPMAELLYDATGLVQGSFFYDAFARHKLMEGFSAAAESPQAPENIRRSPDCLAVLRAIRQQKV
;
A
#
# COMPACT_ATOMS: atom_id res chain seq x y z
N MET A 1 -7.59 10.86 13.19
CA MET A 1 -6.32 10.98 12.43
C MET A 1 -5.22 11.69 13.22
N PHE A 2 -5.35 12.99 13.55
CA PHE A 2 -4.25 13.80 14.08
C PHE A 2 -3.64 13.37 15.41
N GLN A 3 -4.42 12.69 16.27
CA GLN A 3 -3.89 12.04 17.48
C GLN A 3 -2.72 11.09 17.15
N LYS A 4 -2.89 10.24 16.13
CA LYS A 4 -1.87 9.24 15.74
C LYS A 4 -0.65 9.90 15.11
N THR A 5 -0.85 10.89 14.23
CA THR A 5 0.26 11.59 13.58
C THR A 5 1.02 12.48 14.56
N GLY A 6 0.35 13.06 15.57
CA GLY A 6 0.98 13.86 16.61
C GLY A 6 1.98 13.03 17.42
N VAL A 7 1.63 11.78 17.73
CA VAL A 7 2.56 10.84 18.37
C VAL A 7 3.69 10.43 17.43
N LEU A 8 3.39 10.14 16.17
CA LEU A 8 4.36 9.62 15.20
C LEU A 8 5.38 10.67 14.73
N PHE A 9 4.96 11.92 14.61
CA PHE A 9 5.73 13.02 14.02
C PHE A 9 5.97 14.20 14.97
N HIS A 10 5.49 14.11 16.21
CA HIS A 10 5.72 15.09 17.28
C HIS A 10 5.23 16.51 16.96
N HIS A 11 4.06 16.63 16.34
CA HIS A 11 3.36 17.90 16.16
C HIS A 11 2.24 18.09 17.20
N GLY A 12 1.77 19.32 17.39
CA GLY A 12 0.62 19.60 18.26
C GLY A 12 -0.66 18.92 17.77
N ILE A 13 -1.48 18.40 18.69
CA ILE A 13 -2.73 17.71 18.35
C ILE A 13 -3.87 18.73 18.40
N PRO A 14 -4.43 19.15 17.25
CA PRO A 14 -5.49 20.14 17.23
C PRO A 14 -6.82 19.56 17.74
N SER A 15 -7.60 20.41 18.42
CA SER A 15 -8.99 20.17 18.77
C SER A 15 -9.90 20.22 17.53
N PRO A 16 -11.12 19.65 17.58
CA PRO A 16 -12.07 19.71 16.46
C PRO A 16 -12.32 21.13 15.92
N VAL A 17 -12.41 22.13 16.79
CA VAL A 17 -12.62 23.52 16.39
C VAL A 17 -11.41 24.09 15.64
N GLU A 18 -10.19 23.78 16.10
CA GLU A 18 -8.96 24.17 15.41
C GLU A 18 -8.84 23.51 14.05
N ILE A 19 -9.25 22.24 13.93
CA ILE A 19 -9.31 21.51 12.65
C ILE A 19 -10.25 22.23 11.68
N THR A 20 -11.49 22.52 12.09
CA THR A 20 -12.47 23.21 11.24
C THR A 20 -11.99 24.60 10.83
N ARG A 21 -11.39 25.35 11.76
CA ARG A 21 -10.82 26.68 11.46
C ARG A 21 -9.69 26.59 10.45
N ALA A 22 -8.77 25.64 10.63
CA ALA A 22 -7.65 25.44 9.70
C ALA A 22 -8.12 24.97 8.32
N ALA A 23 -9.13 24.09 8.28
CA ALA A 23 -9.68 23.56 7.05
C ALA A 23 -10.29 24.66 6.16
N THR A 24 -10.97 25.63 6.79
CA THR A 24 -11.71 26.72 6.12
C THR A 24 -10.93 28.03 6.02
N ALA A 25 -9.69 28.07 6.52
CA ALA A 25 -8.86 29.29 6.55
C ALA A 25 -8.55 29.87 5.16
N SER A 26 -8.68 29.07 4.10
CA SER A 26 -8.40 29.44 2.71
C SER A 26 -9.65 29.42 1.82
N ASP A 27 -10.84 29.43 2.42
CA ASP A 27 -12.08 29.54 1.64
C ASP A 27 -12.25 31.00 1.18
N GLU A 28 -11.97 31.24 -0.10
CA GLU A 28 -12.00 32.57 -0.72
C GLU A 28 -13.43 33.12 -0.89
N ASP A 29 -14.45 32.25 -0.86
CA ASP A 29 -15.84 32.60 -1.22
C ASP A 29 -16.61 33.39 -0.14
N GLY A 30 -15.99 33.71 1.01
CA GLY A 30 -16.60 34.56 2.04
C GLY A 30 -17.91 34.05 2.65
N SER A 31 -18.31 32.81 2.33
CA SER A 31 -19.48 32.15 2.88
C SER A 31 -19.21 31.73 4.33
N ARG A 32 -20.29 31.60 5.13
CA ARG A 32 -20.14 31.11 6.50
C ARG A 32 -19.57 29.70 6.45
N SER A 33 -18.44 29.49 7.12
CA SER A 33 -17.79 28.18 7.27
C SER A 33 -18.62 27.17 8.07
N LEU A 34 -19.69 27.64 8.73
CA LEU A 34 -20.71 26.84 9.42
C LEU A 34 -22.12 27.42 9.20
N PRO A 35 -23.14 26.56 8.99
CA PRO A 35 -23.05 25.11 8.82
C PRO A 35 -22.42 24.72 7.46
N ASN A 36 -21.63 23.64 7.43
CA ASN A 36 -21.10 23.06 6.20
C ASN A 36 -21.58 21.62 6.05
N ASP A 37 -21.75 21.16 4.81
CA ASP A 37 -22.13 19.77 4.48
C ASP A 37 -20.92 18.81 4.56
N GLY A 38 -19.97 19.09 5.47
CA GLY A 38 -18.67 18.43 5.56
C GLY A 38 -17.53 19.20 4.90
N LEU A 39 -16.34 18.57 4.87
CA LEU A 39 -15.12 19.17 4.32
C LEU A 39 -14.80 18.61 2.93
N THR A 40 -14.53 19.50 1.98
CA THR A 40 -13.97 19.15 0.66
C THR A 40 -12.55 18.57 0.78
N PRO A 41 -12.04 17.84 -0.23
CA PRO A 41 -10.67 17.32 -0.21
C PRO A 41 -9.60 18.41 -0.02
N ARG A 42 -9.85 19.62 -0.57
CA ARG A 42 -8.97 20.77 -0.41
C ARG A 42 -8.94 21.27 1.04
N GLN A 43 -10.11 21.39 1.68
CA GLN A 43 -10.21 21.78 3.08
C GLN A 43 -9.58 20.72 4.02
N GLN A 44 -9.79 19.43 3.73
CA GLN A 44 -9.12 18.34 4.46
C GLN A 44 -7.59 18.43 4.33
N ALA A 45 -7.09 18.69 3.12
CA ALA A 45 -5.67 18.90 2.87
C ALA A 45 -5.12 20.12 3.63
N ASN A 46 -5.87 21.23 3.70
CA ASN A 46 -5.47 22.42 4.46
C ASN A 46 -5.35 22.14 5.96
N ALA A 47 -6.28 21.38 6.52
CA ALA A 47 -6.17 20.95 7.92
C ALA A 47 -4.89 20.14 8.17
N ILE A 48 -4.53 19.22 7.26
CA ILE A 48 -3.27 18.45 7.37
C ILE A 48 -2.04 19.36 7.26
N ARG A 49 -2.05 20.35 6.35
CA ARG A 49 -0.93 21.31 6.22
C ARG A 49 -0.73 22.16 7.47
N SER A 50 -1.82 22.53 8.15
CA SER A 50 -1.78 23.40 9.32
C SER A 50 -0.95 22.85 10.49
N ILE A 51 -0.74 21.53 10.53
CA ILE A 51 0.09 20.84 11.54
C ILE A 51 1.48 20.45 11.02
N GLY A 52 1.90 20.98 9.87
CA GLY A 52 3.23 20.76 9.28
C GLY A 52 3.42 19.42 8.56
N LEU A 53 2.31 18.76 8.17
CA LEU A 53 2.33 17.54 7.35
C LEU A 53 1.92 17.84 5.90
N GLU A 54 2.34 16.94 5.00
CA GLU A 54 2.02 17.01 3.58
C GLU A 54 0.82 16.09 3.26
N PRO A 55 -0.31 16.64 2.78
CA PRO A 55 -1.45 15.82 2.37
C PRO A 55 -1.17 15.17 1.01
N PHE A 56 -0.92 13.87 1.01
CA PHE A 56 -0.76 13.10 -0.23
C PHE A 56 -2.11 12.53 -0.68
N LEU A 57 -2.73 13.19 -1.65
CA LEU A 57 -4.00 12.80 -2.25
C LEU A 57 -3.76 11.74 -3.34
N ILE A 58 -4.40 10.58 -3.19
CA ILE A 58 -4.34 9.48 -4.14
C ILE A 58 -5.76 9.22 -4.67
N GLY A 59 -5.97 9.45 -5.96
CA GLY A 59 -7.23 9.15 -6.65
C GLY A 59 -7.41 7.64 -6.87
N MET A 60 -8.65 7.17 -6.78
CA MET A 60 -8.96 5.77 -7.09
C MET A 60 -9.06 5.59 -8.62
N PRO A 61 -8.45 4.53 -9.20
CA PRO A 61 -8.47 4.32 -10.65
C PRO A 61 -9.91 4.04 -11.13
N GLU A 62 -10.31 4.67 -12.23
CA GLU A 62 -11.70 4.66 -12.71
C GLU A 62 -12.06 3.41 -13.54
N SER A 63 -11.11 2.79 -14.25
CA SER A 63 -11.31 1.51 -14.97
C SER A 63 -9.99 0.86 -15.44
N GLY A 64 -10.02 -0.46 -15.72
CA GLY A 64 -9.13 -1.18 -16.66
C GLY A 64 -7.64 -1.31 -16.37
N ILE A 65 -7.04 -0.48 -15.51
CA ILE A 65 -5.58 -0.49 -15.26
C ILE A 65 -5.25 -1.09 -13.90
N ALA A 66 -6.12 -0.90 -12.91
CA ALA A 66 -6.03 -1.54 -11.61
C ALA A 66 -7.43 -1.76 -11.06
N ARG A 67 -7.67 -2.91 -10.44
CA ARG A 67 -8.92 -3.18 -9.73
C ARG A 67 -8.97 -2.20 -8.56
N LYS A 68 -9.91 -1.24 -8.63
CA LYS A 68 -10.06 -0.11 -7.68
C LYS A 68 -9.88 -0.53 -6.22
N TRP A 69 -10.53 -1.62 -5.85
CA TRP A 69 -10.52 -2.21 -4.51
C TRP A 69 -9.15 -2.77 -4.13
N ASP A 70 -8.47 -3.45 -5.05
CA ASP A 70 -7.11 -3.96 -4.84
C ASP A 70 -6.09 -2.84 -4.72
N TYR A 71 -6.28 -1.75 -5.47
CA TYR A 71 -5.45 -0.56 -5.31
C TYR A 71 -5.64 0.09 -3.93
N LEU A 72 -6.89 0.24 -3.46
CA LEU A 72 -7.17 0.69 -2.09
C LEU A 72 -6.52 -0.23 -1.05
N ARG A 73 -6.62 -1.55 -1.23
CA ARG A 73 -5.96 -2.53 -0.36
C ARG A 73 -4.44 -2.34 -0.34
N ALA A 74 -3.83 -2.20 -1.51
CA ALA A 74 -2.39 -2.00 -1.68
C ALA A 74 -1.90 -0.72 -0.98
N VAL A 75 -2.54 0.42 -1.25
CA VAL A 75 -2.22 1.69 -0.60
C VAL A 75 -2.42 1.61 0.91
N THR A 76 -3.51 1.00 1.38
CA THR A 76 -3.78 0.85 2.81
C THR A 76 -2.71 0.03 3.51
N HIS A 77 -2.36 -1.13 2.95
CA HIS A 77 -1.33 -2.01 3.50
C HIS A 77 0.05 -1.33 3.47
N ALA A 78 0.37 -0.64 2.38
CA ALA A 78 1.64 0.05 2.17
C ALA A 78 1.93 1.10 3.25
N TYR A 79 1.01 2.07 3.45
CA TYR A 79 1.23 3.18 4.39
C TYR A 79 0.92 2.83 5.85
N SER A 80 0.01 1.88 6.11
CA SER A 80 -0.18 1.37 7.48
C SER A 80 1.06 0.67 8.02
N GLY A 81 2.02 0.31 7.16
CA GLY A 81 3.32 -0.21 7.56
C GLY A 81 4.11 0.71 8.50
N LEU A 82 3.96 2.03 8.35
CA LEU A 82 4.55 3.06 9.21
C LEU A 82 3.58 3.47 10.34
N GLY A 83 2.40 2.86 10.41
CA GLY A 83 1.34 3.23 11.33
C GLY A 83 0.62 4.54 10.97
N LEU A 84 0.69 4.96 9.69
CA LEU A 84 0.00 6.17 9.22
C LEU A 84 -1.51 5.97 9.18
N PRO A 85 -2.31 6.88 9.76
CA PRO A 85 -3.75 6.90 9.52
C PRO A 85 -4.02 7.37 8.09
N ILE A 86 -4.98 6.74 7.42
CA ILE A 86 -5.33 7.07 6.02
C ILE A 86 -6.76 7.56 5.99
N LEU A 87 -6.99 8.79 5.52
CA LEU A 87 -8.35 9.28 5.32
C LEU A 87 -8.88 8.71 4.00
N ILE A 88 -10.02 8.04 4.04
CA ILE A 88 -10.67 7.42 2.88
C ILE A 88 -11.97 8.17 2.64
N SER A 89 -12.12 8.71 1.43
CA SER A 89 -13.39 9.27 0.96
C SER A 89 -14.17 8.19 0.20
N LEU A 90 -15.40 7.98 0.64
CA LEU A 90 -16.32 6.98 0.14
C LEU A 90 -17.57 7.68 -0.39
N GLU A 91 -18.18 7.14 -1.44
CA GLU A 91 -19.59 7.34 -1.73
C GLU A 91 -20.35 6.13 -1.22
N LEU A 92 -21.29 6.35 -0.30
CA LEU A 92 -22.14 5.29 0.22
C LEU A 92 -23.34 5.10 -0.69
N GLN A 93 -23.71 3.85 -0.97
CA GLN A 93 -24.85 3.51 -1.80
C GLN A 93 -25.66 2.41 -1.14
N ALA A 94 -26.99 2.55 -1.17
CA ALA A 94 -27.90 1.47 -0.81
C ALA A 94 -28.08 0.57 -2.04
N VAL A 95 -27.84 -0.73 -1.85
CA VAL A 95 -28.14 -1.77 -2.83
C VAL A 95 -29.11 -2.77 -2.21
N GLU A 96 -30.05 -3.21 -3.03
CA GLU A 96 -31.06 -4.19 -2.63
C GLU A 96 -30.39 -5.45 -2.08
N ASN A 97 -30.90 -5.96 -0.96
CA ASN A 97 -30.35 -7.15 -0.33
C ASN A 97 -30.67 -8.39 -1.19
N PRO A 98 -29.67 -9.09 -1.76
CA PRO A 98 -29.94 -10.26 -2.60
C PRO A 98 -30.57 -11.45 -1.83
N ALA A 99 -30.58 -11.42 -0.50
CA ALA A 99 -31.27 -12.40 0.34
C ALA A 99 -32.75 -12.06 0.61
N ALA A 100 -33.22 -10.87 0.25
CA ALA A 100 -34.64 -10.57 0.23
C ALA A 100 -35.24 -11.24 -1.02
N ALA A 101 -36.15 -12.20 -0.84
CA ALA A 101 -36.80 -12.86 -1.96
C ALA A 101 -37.41 -11.80 -2.90
N PRO A 102 -37.19 -11.87 -4.22
CA PRO A 102 -37.78 -10.92 -5.14
C PRO A 102 -39.30 -11.02 -5.03
N GLY A 103 -39.95 -10.00 -4.46
CA GLY A 103 -41.39 -9.86 -4.56
C GLY A 103 -41.76 -9.72 -6.03
N GLU A 104 -42.70 -10.53 -6.50
CA GLU A 104 -43.16 -10.54 -7.90
C GLU A 104 -43.39 -9.10 -8.41
N GLY A 105 -42.65 -8.71 -9.45
CA GLY A 105 -42.88 -7.44 -10.18
C GLY A 105 -41.92 -6.28 -9.92
N HIS A 106 -40.87 -6.42 -9.10
CA HIS A 106 -39.91 -5.33 -8.89
C HIS A 106 -38.76 -5.40 -9.92
N ALA A 107 -38.67 -4.37 -10.77
CA ALA A 107 -37.49 -4.18 -11.62
C ALA A 107 -36.24 -3.97 -10.73
N PRO A 108 -35.05 -4.46 -11.14
CA PRO A 108 -33.83 -4.27 -10.36
C PRO A 108 -33.61 -2.78 -10.12
N ARG A 109 -33.58 -2.36 -8.84
CA ARG A 109 -33.38 -0.95 -8.50
C ARG A 109 -31.93 -0.59 -8.75
N THR A 110 -31.69 0.53 -9.42
CA THR A 110 -30.35 1.10 -9.54
C THR A 110 -29.81 1.46 -8.15
N PRO A 111 -28.49 1.30 -7.89
CA PRO A 111 -27.89 1.71 -6.62
C PRO A 111 -28.26 3.15 -6.29
N ARG A 112 -28.77 3.38 -5.08
CA ARG A 112 -29.20 4.70 -4.63
C ARG A 112 -28.09 5.35 -3.80
N SER A 113 -27.57 6.48 -4.25
CA SER A 113 -26.56 7.22 -3.50
C SER A 113 -27.11 7.69 -2.14
N LEU A 114 -26.34 7.42 -1.08
CA LEU A 114 -26.58 7.82 0.30
C LEU A 114 -25.71 9.02 0.70
N GLY A 115 -24.85 9.50 -0.20
CA GLY A 115 -23.96 10.64 0.00
C GLY A 115 -22.50 10.25 0.17
N PHE A 116 -21.64 11.28 0.23
CA PHE A 116 -20.21 11.12 0.47
C PHE A 116 -19.90 11.05 1.96
N HIS A 117 -18.91 10.24 2.31
CA HIS A 117 -18.50 10.03 3.68
C HIS A 117 -16.99 9.88 3.80
N ALA A 118 -16.38 10.48 4.83
CA ALA A 118 -14.94 10.40 5.07
C ALA A 118 -14.65 9.62 6.35
N VAL A 119 -13.80 8.60 6.25
CA VAL A 119 -13.44 7.73 7.39
C VAL A 119 -11.93 7.59 7.50
N THR A 120 -11.41 7.39 8.70
CA THR A 120 -9.95 7.18 8.88
C THR A 120 -9.65 5.70 9.03
N ALA A 121 -8.90 5.08 8.12
CA ALA A 121 -8.36 3.74 8.31
C ALA A 121 -7.36 3.72 9.47
N VAL A 122 -7.56 2.78 10.39
CA VAL A 122 -6.77 2.59 11.62
C VAL A 122 -6.15 1.19 11.71
N GLY A 123 -6.57 0.26 10.85
CA GLY A 123 -6.01 -1.09 10.80
C GLY A 123 -6.62 -1.92 9.67
N HIS A 124 -6.15 -3.15 9.51
CA HIS A 124 -6.65 -4.07 8.50
C HIS A 124 -6.52 -5.53 8.96
N ARG A 125 -7.22 -6.45 8.29
CA ARG A 125 -7.10 -7.91 8.50
C ARG A 125 -6.73 -8.60 7.19
N LEU A 126 -5.70 -9.43 7.25
CA LEU A 126 -5.31 -10.38 6.20
C LEU A 126 -6.05 -11.70 6.40
N GLU A 127 -6.39 -12.38 5.31
CA GLU A 127 -6.87 -13.76 5.32
C GLU A 127 -5.83 -14.71 4.70
N ALA A 128 -5.97 -16.00 4.99
CA ALA A 128 -5.18 -17.07 4.39
C ALA A 128 -5.73 -17.46 3.00
N VAL A 129 -5.79 -16.50 2.09
CA VAL A 129 -6.19 -16.68 0.68
C VAL A 129 -5.00 -16.38 -0.24
N GLU A 130 -5.05 -16.85 -1.48
CA GLU A 130 -4.01 -16.53 -2.46
C GLU A 130 -3.92 -15.03 -2.72
N ALA A 131 -2.69 -14.52 -2.80
CA ALA A 131 -2.45 -13.17 -3.30
C ALA A 131 -2.73 -13.09 -4.80
N GLY A 132 -3.46 -12.04 -5.17
CA GLY A 132 -3.73 -11.62 -6.54
C GLY A 132 -2.91 -10.37 -6.88
N ALA A 133 -3.09 -9.88 -8.11
CA ALA A 133 -2.43 -8.67 -8.58
C ALA A 133 -3.41 -7.49 -8.57
N VAL A 134 -2.87 -6.28 -8.37
CA VAL A 134 -3.66 -5.04 -8.43
C VAL A 134 -4.08 -4.71 -9.87
N LYS A 135 -3.25 -5.10 -10.85
CA LYS A 135 -3.49 -5.03 -12.29
C LYS A 135 -3.28 -6.42 -12.89
N ASP A 136 -3.93 -6.76 -14.00
CA ASP A 136 -3.95 -8.14 -14.50
C ASP A 136 -2.54 -8.71 -14.79
N ASP A 137 -1.60 -7.89 -15.26
CA ASP A 137 -0.19 -8.26 -15.48
C ASP A 137 0.78 -7.75 -14.38
N GLY A 138 0.26 -7.52 -13.18
CA GLY A 138 1.03 -7.01 -12.05
C GLY A 138 1.64 -8.11 -11.17
N PRO A 139 2.61 -7.76 -10.32
CA PRO A 139 3.07 -8.66 -9.28
C PRO A 139 1.91 -9.00 -8.33
N ARG A 140 1.88 -10.24 -7.83
CA ARG A 140 0.95 -10.64 -6.77
C ARG A 140 1.32 -9.90 -5.49
N LEU A 141 0.35 -9.26 -4.84
CA LEU A 141 0.59 -8.49 -3.62
C LEU A 141 -0.09 -9.14 -2.41
N THR A 142 0.63 -9.26 -1.29
CA THR A 142 0.05 -9.65 0.00
C THR A 142 -1.14 -8.78 0.37
N ALA A 143 -1.13 -7.51 -0.04
CA ALA A 143 -2.21 -6.56 0.22
C ALA A 143 -3.57 -7.00 -0.35
N THR A 144 -3.64 -7.74 -1.46
CA THR A 144 -4.94 -8.19 -1.99
C THR A 144 -5.62 -9.22 -1.09
N ARG A 145 -4.90 -9.78 -0.11
CA ARG A 145 -5.43 -10.68 0.92
C ARG A 145 -6.15 -9.93 2.05
N LEU A 146 -6.17 -8.59 2.01
CA LEU A 146 -6.97 -7.80 2.94
C LEU A 146 -8.45 -8.14 2.74
N SER A 147 -9.10 -8.68 3.78
CA SER A 147 -10.55 -8.89 3.80
C SER A 147 -11.31 -7.73 4.40
N ARG A 148 -10.65 -6.97 5.29
CA ARG A 148 -11.28 -5.86 6.01
C ARG A 148 -10.30 -4.72 6.26
N ILE A 149 -10.79 -3.49 6.16
CA ILE A 149 -10.15 -2.30 6.73
C ILE A 149 -10.99 -1.87 7.92
N PHE A 150 -10.34 -1.67 9.06
CA PHE A 150 -10.94 -1.07 10.24
C PHE A 150 -10.79 0.44 10.13
N VAL A 151 -11.91 1.15 10.28
CA VAL A 151 -11.98 2.59 10.16
C VAL A 151 -12.53 3.20 11.45
N HIS A 152 -12.10 4.42 11.72
CA HIS A 152 -12.74 5.32 12.67
C HIS A 152 -13.69 6.22 11.90
N ASP A 153 -14.88 6.35 12.44
CA ASP A 153 -15.90 7.30 12.03
C ASP A 153 -16.42 8.05 13.25
N ASP A 154 -16.79 9.31 13.10
CA ASP A 154 -17.21 10.13 14.24
C ASP A 154 -18.62 9.76 14.74
N GLN A 155 -19.46 9.16 13.88
CA GLN A 155 -20.82 8.72 14.25
C GLN A 155 -20.88 7.25 14.71
N ALA A 156 -20.03 6.39 14.14
CA ALA A 156 -19.99 4.97 14.48
C ALA A 156 -18.91 4.62 15.52
N GLY A 157 -17.92 5.50 15.72
CA GLY A 157 -16.78 5.29 16.60
C GLY A 157 -15.61 4.53 15.95
N PRO A 158 -14.61 4.13 16.75
CA PRO A 158 -13.48 3.34 16.28
C PRO A 158 -13.94 1.91 15.92
N PHE A 159 -13.28 1.31 14.93
CA PHE A 159 -13.49 -0.10 14.50
C PHE A 159 -14.77 -0.38 13.70
N ALA A 160 -15.39 0.65 13.12
CA ALA A 160 -16.23 0.45 11.95
C ALA A 160 -15.44 -0.30 10.85
N ARG A 161 -16.14 -1.01 9.96
CA ARG A 161 -15.50 -1.95 9.03
C ARG A 161 -15.91 -1.68 7.60
N LEU A 162 -14.92 -1.76 6.72
CA LEU A 162 -15.07 -1.90 5.28
C LEU A 162 -14.74 -3.35 4.94
N TRP A 163 -15.72 -4.12 4.49
CA TRP A 163 -15.57 -5.53 4.12
C TRP A 163 -15.43 -5.67 2.63
N PHE A 164 -14.33 -6.26 2.17
CA PHE A 164 -14.17 -6.59 0.76
C PHE A 164 -14.96 -7.88 0.46
N HIS A 165 -15.97 -7.77 -0.40
CA HIS A 165 -16.74 -8.91 -0.86
C HIS A 165 -16.92 -8.81 -2.37
N ASN A 166 -16.42 -9.79 -3.12
CA ASN A 166 -16.41 -9.76 -4.58
C ASN A 166 -15.79 -8.45 -5.13
N ASN A 167 -16.50 -7.77 -6.03
CA ASN A 167 -16.10 -6.51 -6.67
C ASN A 167 -16.69 -5.27 -5.99
N HIS A 168 -17.02 -5.34 -4.69
CA HIS A 168 -17.52 -4.19 -3.93
C HIS A 168 -17.05 -4.21 -2.47
N ILE A 169 -17.18 -3.07 -1.79
CA ILE A 169 -16.96 -2.95 -0.35
C ILE A 169 -18.31 -2.82 0.33
N GLN A 170 -18.61 -3.69 1.29
CA GLN A 170 -19.76 -3.55 2.18
C GLN A 170 -19.37 -2.77 3.43
N THR A 171 -20.33 -2.08 4.04
CA THR A 171 -20.13 -1.40 5.31
C THR A 171 -21.42 -1.30 6.14
N ALA A 172 -21.27 -0.97 7.41
CA ALA A 172 -22.37 -0.70 8.35
C ALA A 172 -22.32 0.76 8.87
N LEU A 173 -21.58 1.61 8.15
CA LEU A 173 -21.49 3.05 8.38
C LEU A 173 -22.87 3.70 8.16
N PRO A 174 -23.21 4.74 8.95
CA PRO A 174 -24.42 5.52 8.73
C PRO A 174 -24.36 6.35 7.42
N PRO A 175 -25.50 6.78 6.86
CA PRO A 175 -26.86 6.44 7.30
C PRO A 175 -27.20 4.99 6.96
N ARG A 176 -27.85 4.28 7.89
CA ARG A 176 -28.38 2.94 7.63
C ARG A 176 -29.71 3.07 6.92
N ASP A 177 -29.90 2.29 5.87
CA ASP A 177 -31.22 2.09 5.28
C ASP A 177 -31.87 0.82 5.84
N ASN A 178 -33.17 0.86 6.08
CA ASN A 178 -33.89 -0.25 6.71
C ASN A 178 -34.13 -1.37 5.69
N GLY A 179 -33.17 -2.29 5.59
CA GLY A 179 -33.30 -3.55 4.83
C GLY A 179 -32.27 -3.72 3.71
N ASP A 180 -31.73 -2.62 3.18
CA ASP A 180 -30.72 -2.63 2.12
C ASP A 180 -29.31 -2.86 2.66
N VAL A 181 -28.45 -3.43 1.81
CA VAL A 181 -27.02 -3.53 2.09
C VAL A 181 -26.36 -2.22 1.70
N VAL A 182 -25.56 -1.64 2.58
CA VAL A 182 -24.78 -0.44 2.27
C VAL A 182 -23.44 -0.87 1.67
N VAL A 183 -23.19 -0.43 0.44
CA VAL A 183 -21.89 -0.54 -0.22
C VAL A 183 -21.18 0.80 -0.25
N ALA A 184 -19.85 0.76 -0.28
CA ALA A 184 -19.00 1.93 -0.25
C ALA A 184 -18.09 1.95 -1.48
N GLU A 185 -18.17 3.02 -2.25
CA GLU A 185 -17.36 3.26 -3.45
C GLU A 185 -16.24 4.26 -3.13
N PRO A 186 -14.96 3.84 -3.06
CA PRO A 186 -13.87 4.72 -2.71
C PRO A 186 -13.61 5.69 -3.87
N ARG A 187 -13.49 6.97 -3.52
CA ARG A 187 -13.24 8.05 -4.47
C ARG A 187 -11.77 8.44 -4.49
N HIS A 188 -11.21 8.64 -3.31
CA HIS A 188 -9.80 8.98 -3.11
C HIS A 188 -9.39 8.68 -1.67
N VAL A 189 -8.08 8.68 -1.43
CA VAL A 189 -7.52 8.65 -0.08
C VAL A 189 -6.55 9.80 0.13
N ILE A 190 -6.42 10.27 1.37
CA ILE A 190 -5.42 11.26 1.77
C ILE A 190 -4.53 10.63 2.84
N VAL A 191 -3.23 10.57 2.56
CA VAL A 191 -2.21 10.11 3.50
C VAL A 191 -1.47 11.34 4.07
N PRO A 192 -1.51 11.59 5.38
CA PRO A 192 -0.77 12.69 6.01
C PRO A 192 0.70 12.29 6.17
N LEU A 193 1.54 12.73 5.22
CA LEU A 193 2.96 12.39 5.18
C LEU A 193 3.81 13.42 5.93
N TYR A 194 4.89 12.95 6.53
CA TYR A 194 5.96 13.84 6.95
C TYR A 194 6.68 14.39 5.70
N HIS A 195 7.04 15.67 5.68
CA HIS A 195 7.60 16.37 4.51
C HIS A 195 8.89 15.77 3.91
N LYS A 196 9.57 14.87 4.63
CA LYS A 196 10.71 14.09 4.11
C LYS A 196 10.30 12.78 3.44
N ILE A 197 9.04 12.36 3.43
CA ILE A 197 8.56 11.18 2.70
C ILE A 197 8.06 11.68 1.34
N ARG A 198 8.80 11.38 0.28
CA ARG A 198 8.65 12.00 -1.05
C ARG A 198 8.44 11.01 -2.19
N ILE A 199 8.82 9.75 -1.99
CA ILE A 199 8.62 8.71 -3.01
C ILE A 199 7.26 8.05 -2.81
N PRO A 200 6.32 8.15 -3.76
CA PRO A 200 5.01 7.52 -3.67
C PRO A 200 5.04 6.00 -3.80
N PHE A 201 3.99 5.35 -3.30
CA PHE A 201 3.74 3.92 -3.50
C PHE A 201 3.85 3.49 -4.97
N ASP A 202 3.26 4.25 -5.90
CA ASP A 202 3.22 3.88 -7.33
C ASP A 202 4.62 3.75 -7.95
N ASN A 203 5.57 4.60 -7.55
CA ASN A 203 6.95 4.52 -8.02
C ASN A 203 7.60 3.20 -7.60
N VAL A 204 7.41 2.83 -6.34
CA VAL A 204 7.94 1.56 -5.79
C VAL A 204 7.21 0.36 -6.39
N TYR A 205 5.90 0.45 -6.56
CA TYR A 205 5.11 -0.61 -7.21
C TYR A 205 5.58 -0.86 -8.64
N ARG A 206 5.93 0.18 -9.42
CA ARG A 206 6.53 0.03 -10.75
C ARG A 206 7.88 -0.66 -10.69
N ALA A 207 8.80 -0.22 -9.81
CA ALA A 207 10.10 -0.87 -9.65
C ALA A 207 9.99 -2.36 -9.27
N VAL A 208 9.05 -2.70 -8.37
CA VAL A 208 8.73 -4.09 -8.02
C VAL A 208 8.13 -4.85 -9.20
N SER A 209 7.23 -4.23 -9.97
CA SER A 209 6.64 -4.85 -11.16
C SER A 209 7.70 -5.16 -12.23
N ASP A 210 8.65 -4.26 -12.45
CA ASP A 210 9.74 -4.45 -13.41
C ASP A 210 10.65 -5.61 -12.97
N PHE A 211 11.01 -5.64 -11.68
CA PHE A 211 11.80 -6.72 -11.12
C PHE A 211 11.06 -8.07 -11.17
N ASP A 212 9.77 -8.11 -10.84
CA ASP A 212 8.94 -9.32 -10.89
C ASP A 212 8.84 -9.86 -12.32
N SER A 213 8.59 -8.98 -13.29
CA SER A 213 8.58 -9.34 -14.72
C SER A 213 9.92 -9.93 -15.18
N ALA A 214 11.03 -9.30 -14.80
CA ALA A 214 12.37 -9.79 -15.11
C ALA A 214 12.64 -11.17 -14.49
N TYR A 215 12.24 -11.38 -13.24
CA TYR A 215 12.36 -12.66 -12.56
C TYR A 215 11.50 -13.76 -13.22
N ASN A 216 10.26 -13.44 -13.60
CA ASN A 216 9.39 -14.38 -14.30
C ASN A 216 10.00 -14.81 -15.65
N SER A 217 10.59 -13.88 -16.41
CA SER A 217 11.30 -14.22 -17.65
C SER A 217 12.54 -15.07 -17.41
N PHE A 218 13.29 -14.83 -16.33
CA PHE A 218 14.41 -15.70 -15.94
C PHE A 218 13.95 -17.13 -15.63
N VAL A 219 12.85 -17.29 -14.90
CA VAL A 219 12.31 -18.61 -14.57
C VAL A 219 11.83 -19.34 -15.83
N LEU A 220 11.14 -18.66 -16.75
CA LEU A 220 10.76 -19.24 -18.05
C LEU A 220 11.99 -19.65 -18.87
N PHE A 221 13.04 -18.84 -18.85
CA PHE A 221 14.31 -19.17 -19.51
C PHE A 221 14.95 -20.44 -18.93
N LEU A 222 14.96 -20.62 -17.61
CA LEU A 222 15.44 -21.86 -16.98
C LEU A 222 14.58 -23.07 -17.37
N GLN A 223 13.25 -22.90 -17.37
CA GLN A 223 12.31 -23.96 -17.74
C GLN A 223 12.48 -24.40 -19.20
N SER A 224 12.77 -23.48 -20.12
CA SER A 224 13.07 -23.81 -21.53
C SER A 224 14.36 -24.63 -21.72
N ARG A 225 15.16 -24.80 -20.66
CA ARG A 225 16.39 -25.61 -20.64
C ARG A 225 16.25 -26.84 -19.74
N ASP A 226 15.01 -27.26 -19.46
CA ASP A 226 14.68 -28.38 -18.57
C ASP A 226 15.21 -28.25 -17.13
N VAL A 227 15.55 -27.02 -16.71
CA VAL A 227 15.92 -26.74 -15.31
C VAL A 227 14.65 -26.52 -14.50
N ARG A 228 14.24 -27.54 -13.75
CA ARG A 228 13.15 -27.42 -12.79
C ARG A 228 13.56 -26.47 -11.66
N CYS A 229 12.85 -25.36 -11.54
CA CYS A 229 12.99 -24.42 -10.43
C CYS A 229 11.63 -24.14 -9.81
N ALA A 230 11.49 -24.44 -8.52
CA ALA A 230 10.39 -23.95 -7.71
C ALA A 230 10.71 -22.51 -7.29
N GLY A 231 9.78 -21.57 -7.47
CA GLY A 231 10.05 -20.18 -7.14
C GLY A 231 9.15 -19.13 -7.78
N THR A 232 8.16 -19.53 -8.58
CA THR A 232 7.11 -18.64 -9.10
C THR A 232 5.71 -19.17 -8.73
N PRO A 233 4.70 -18.29 -8.75
CA PRO A 233 4.81 -16.83 -8.80
C PRO A 233 5.37 -16.27 -7.47
N LEU A 234 6.01 -15.10 -7.51
CA LEU A 234 6.37 -14.37 -6.29
C LEU A 234 5.13 -13.66 -5.73
N GLU A 235 5.00 -13.67 -4.41
CA GLU A 235 4.12 -12.79 -3.65
C GLU A 235 4.96 -11.67 -3.00
N TRP A 236 4.52 -10.43 -3.21
CA TRP A 236 5.19 -9.23 -2.73
C TRP A 236 4.45 -8.53 -1.59
N THR A 237 5.17 -8.26 -0.52
CA THR A 237 4.78 -7.30 0.51
C THR A 237 5.52 -5.99 0.27
N ILE A 238 4.79 -4.90 0.02
CA ILE A 238 5.32 -3.54 -0.09
C ILE A 238 4.83 -2.74 1.10
N ARG A 239 5.75 -2.18 1.90
CA ARG A 239 5.44 -1.39 3.10
C ARG A 239 6.37 -0.19 3.24
N LEU A 240 5.83 0.93 3.68
CA LEU A 240 6.64 2.05 4.18
C LEU A 240 7.00 1.76 5.63
N GLU A 241 8.27 1.88 5.99
CA GLU A 241 8.77 1.64 7.34
C GLU A 241 9.73 2.76 7.78
N SER A 242 9.86 2.96 9.09
CA SER A 242 10.95 3.76 9.64
C SER A 242 12.22 2.92 9.69
N VAL A 243 13.37 3.56 9.62
CA VAL A 243 14.67 2.89 9.78
C VAL A 243 14.75 2.11 11.10
N GLN A 244 14.16 2.65 12.17
CA GLN A 244 14.14 1.99 13.46
C GLN A 244 13.32 0.70 13.40
N GLY A 245 12.08 0.76 12.90
CA GLY A 245 11.21 -0.41 12.79
C GLY A 245 11.81 -1.50 11.89
N LEU A 246 12.48 -1.08 10.80
CA LEU A 246 13.21 -1.99 9.93
C LEU A 246 14.36 -2.71 10.67
N LYS A 247 15.18 -1.96 11.43
CA LYS A 247 16.28 -2.53 12.20
C LYS A 247 15.80 -3.47 13.31
N GLU A 248 14.74 -3.10 14.02
CA GLU A 248 14.09 -3.96 15.03
C GLU A 248 13.60 -5.28 14.42
N ARG A 249 12.95 -5.21 13.24
CA ARG A 249 12.52 -6.40 12.50
C ARG A 249 13.70 -7.26 12.06
N PHE A 250 14.76 -6.67 11.52
CA PHE A 250 15.95 -7.43 11.13
C PHE A 250 16.65 -8.10 12.31
N LEU A 251 16.70 -7.45 13.47
CA LEU A 251 17.22 -8.09 14.69
C LEU A 251 16.36 -9.28 15.11
N ALA A 252 15.03 -9.14 15.06
CA ALA A 252 14.10 -10.21 15.43
C ALA A 252 14.10 -11.39 14.43
N GLU A 253 14.33 -11.13 13.15
CA GLU A 253 14.37 -12.15 12.08
C GLU A 253 15.78 -12.68 11.78
N MET A 254 16.79 -12.29 12.58
CA MET A 254 18.18 -12.63 12.30
C MET A 254 18.40 -14.15 12.37
N PRO A 255 18.93 -14.82 11.33
CA PRO A 255 19.25 -16.24 11.39
C PRO A 255 20.36 -16.53 12.41
N ASP A 256 20.22 -17.57 13.23
CA ASP A 256 21.26 -17.96 14.20
C ASP A 256 22.55 -18.42 13.51
N ALA A 257 22.42 -19.21 12.45
CA ALA A 257 23.55 -19.72 11.69
C ALA A 257 24.21 -18.65 10.82
N VAL A 258 25.54 -18.76 10.68
CA VAL A 258 26.31 -17.96 9.72
C VAL A 258 25.79 -18.27 8.31
N SER A 259 25.34 -17.24 7.61
CA SER A 259 24.73 -17.32 6.28
C SER A 259 24.92 -16.00 5.53
N SER A 260 24.78 -16.02 4.21
CA SER A 260 24.77 -14.80 3.39
C SER A 260 23.69 -13.82 3.84
N VAL A 261 22.53 -14.35 4.24
CA VAL A 261 21.41 -13.58 4.81
C VAL A 261 21.80 -12.86 6.10
N ARG A 262 22.40 -13.59 7.07
CA ARG A 262 22.87 -13.00 8.33
C ARG A 262 23.92 -11.92 8.07
N ALA A 263 24.85 -12.15 7.15
CA ALA A 263 25.88 -11.17 6.78
C ALA A 263 25.27 -9.90 6.16
N ALA A 264 24.32 -10.05 5.22
CA ALA A 264 23.62 -8.93 4.59
C ALA A 264 22.82 -8.11 5.62
N MET A 265 22.06 -8.77 6.48
CA MET A 265 21.28 -8.10 7.54
C MET A 265 22.21 -7.39 8.55
N SER A 266 23.29 -8.03 8.98
CA SER A 266 24.29 -7.43 9.89
C SER A 266 24.91 -6.16 9.30
N ARG A 267 25.26 -6.18 8.01
CA ARG A 267 25.75 -5.00 7.28
C ARG A 267 24.72 -3.88 7.25
N LEU A 268 23.44 -4.19 7.01
CA LEU A 268 22.37 -3.18 6.99
C LEU A 268 22.12 -2.58 8.37
N LEU A 269 22.22 -3.37 9.45
CA LEU A 269 22.07 -2.88 10.82
C LEU A 269 23.11 -1.82 11.20
N THR A 270 24.35 -1.94 10.69
CA THR A 270 25.45 -1.01 10.99
C THR A 270 25.53 0.19 10.03
N ARG A 271 24.79 0.18 8.91
CA ARG A 271 24.78 1.30 7.97
C ARG A 271 23.91 2.47 8.45
N ASN A 272 24.33 3.66 8.04
CA ASN A 272 23.50 4.87 8.08
C ASN A 272 22.47 4.77 6.96
N MET A 273 21.20 4.69 7.34
CA MET A 273 20.06 4.51 6.45
C MET A 273 19.15 5.75 6.47
N PRO A 274 18.46 6.07 5.37
CA PRO A 274 17.41 7.10 5.35
C PRO A 274 16.36 6.83 6.43
N LYS A 275 15.78 7.90 6.99
CA LYS A 275 14.81 7.79 8.11
C LYS A 275 13.59 6.93 7.75
N TYR A 276 13.16 6.97 6.50
CA TYR A 276 12.03 6.21 5.97
C TYR A 276 12.45 5.45 4.73
N LEU A 277 12.05 4.19 4.67
CA LEU A 277 12.37 3.28 3.58
C LEU A 277 11.09 2.58 3.14
N TRP A 278 10.96 2.39 1.84
CA TRP A 278 10.06 1.42 1.28
C TRP A 278 10.74 0.06 1.31
N CYS A 279 10.11 -0.90 2.00
CA CYS A 279 10.56 -2.28 2.09
C CYS A 279 9.66 -3.17 1.24
N CYS A 280 10.27 -3.87 0.28
CA CYS A 280 9.62 -4.79 -0.63
C CYS A 280 10.15 -6.20 -0.42
N ARG A 281 9.36 -7.07 0.22
CA ARG A 281 9.73 -8.46 0.50
C ARG A 281 9.06 -9.38 -0.52
N ALA A 282 9.87 -10.17 -1.22
CA ALA A 282 9.41 -11.24 -2.08
C ALA A 282 9.33 -12.55 -1.30
N SER A 283 8.28 -13.33 -1.57
CA SER A 283 8.11 -14.68 -1.04
C SER A 283 7.52 -15.62 -2.08
N ASN A 284 7.69 -16.93 -1.91
CA ASN A 284 7.03 -17.95 -2.73
C ASN A 284 6.46 -19.02 -1.79
N GLY A 285 5.13 -19.15 -1.71
CA GLY A 285 4.48 -20.07 -0.77
C GLY A 285 4.86 -19.82 0.70
N GLY A 286 5.11 -18.56 1.08
CA GLY A 286 5.58 -18.17 2.41
C GLY A 286 7.10 -18.28 2.61
N LEU A 287 7.84 -18.93 1.71
CA LEU A 287 9.31 -18.97 1.74
C LEU A 287 9.88 -17.59 1.36
N PRO A 288 10.68 -16.92 2.20
CA PRO A 288 11.27 -15.63 1.87
C PRO A 288 12.31 -15.76 0.75
N MET A 289 12.16 -14.98 -0.31
CA MET A 289 13.00 -15.05 -1.52
C MET A 289 14.03 -13.92 -1.57
N ALA A 290 13.60 -12.69 -1.31
CA ALA A 290 14.44 -11.49 -1.35
C ALA A 290 13.83 -10.34 -0.55
N GLU A 291 14.66 -9.36 -0.21
CA GLU A 291 14.21 -8.03 0.21
C GLU A 291 14.87 -6.94 -0.63
N LEU A 292 14.04 -6.01 -1.12
CA LEU A 292 14.45 -4.83 -1.84
C LEU A 292 14.11 -3.60 -0.99
N LEU A 293 15.07 -2.72 -0.81
CA LEU A 293 14.96 -1.50 -0.03
C LEU A 293 15.10 -0.29 -0.93
N TYR A 294 14.21 0.67 -0.73
CA TYR A 294 14.08 1.86 -1.54
C TYR A 294 13.99 3.08 -0.61
N ASP A 295 14.81 4.11 -0.83
CA ASP A 295 14.78 5.35 -0.06
C ASP A 295 13.46 6.08 -0.28
N ALA A 296 12.69 6.32 0.79
CA ALA A 296 11.44 7.08 0.71
C ALA A 296 11.65 8.59 0.78
N THR A 297 12.89 9.05 1.04
CA THR A 297 13.24 10.45 1.34
C THR A 297 13.97 11.20 0.23
N GLY A 298 14.48 10.45 -0.75
CA GLY A 298 15.10 10.98 -1.95
C GLY A 298 14.15 11.76 -2.86
N LEU A 299 14.65 12.15 -4.02
CA LEU A 299 13.85 12.77 -5.08
C LEU A 299 13.49 11.73 -6.13
N VAL A 300 12.28 11.83 -6.69
CA VAL A 300 11.78 10.92 -7.72
C VAL A 300 12.66 10.92 -8.99
N GLN A 301 13.34 12.02 -9.28
CA GLN A 301 14.17 12.19 -10.49
C GLN A 301 15.49 11.40 -10.47
N GLY A 302 15.86 10.77 -9.35
CA GLY A 302 17.02 9.88 -9.24
C GLY A 302 16.62 8.43 -8.95
N SER A 303 17.57 7.49 -9.02
CA SER A 303 17.32 6.14 -8.52
C SER A 303 17.10 6.22 -7.01
N PHE A 304 15.93 5.78 -6.58
CA PHE A 304 15.55 5.68 -5.18
C PHE A 304 15.84 4.27 -4.64
N PHE A 305 16.48 3.40 -5.43
CA PHE A 305 17.00 2.13 -4.94
C PHE A 305 18.06 2.36 -3.88
N TYR A 306 17.93 1.68 -2.73
CA TYR A 306 18.86 1.81 -1.62
C TYR A 306 19.75 0.56 -1.47
N ASP A 307 19.15 -0.62 -1.34
CA ASP A 307 19.87 -1.88 -1.18
C ASP A 307 18.95 -3.08 -1.47
N ALA A 308 19.50 -4.28 -1.65
CA ALA A 308 18.74 -5.51 -1.78
C ALA A 308 19.54 -6.72 -1.36
N PHE A 309 18.90 -7.74 -0.83
CA PHE A 309 19.54 -9.02 -0.51
C PHE A 309 18.67 -10.23 -0.83
N ALA A 310 19.32 -11.31 -1.24
CA ALA A 310 18.67 -12.60 -1.43
C ALA A 310 18.45 -13.27 -0.06
N ARG A 311 17.27 -13.88 0.12
CA ARG A 311 16.98 -14.79 1.22
C ARG A 311 16.97 -16.26 0.77
N HIS A 312 16.93 -16.50 -0.54
CA HIS A 312 16.95 -17.83 -1.14
C HIS A 312 17.96 -17.94 -2.28
N LYS A 313 18.60 -19.12 -2.44
CA LYS A 313 19.65 -19.38 -3.44
C LYS A 313 19.19 -19.16 -4.89
N LEU A 314 17.90 -19.36 -5.17
CA LEU A 314 17.36 -19.10 -6.52
C LEU A 314 17.50 -17.62 -6.90
N MET A 315 17.36 -16.71 -5.94
CA MET A 315 17.53 -15.28 -6.19
C MET A 315 19.00 -14.91 -6.44
N GLU A 316 19.93 -15.61 -5.77
CA GLU A 316 21.36 -15.48 -6.06
C GLU A 316 21.71 -16.00 -7.47
N GLY A 317 21.03 -17.07 -7.91
CA GLY A 317 21.15 -17.61 -9.27
C GLY A 317 20.61 -16.64 -10.32
N PHE A 318 19.46 -16.01 -10.05
CA PHE A 318 18.89 -14.97 -10.92
C PHE A 318 19.86 -13.80 -11.11
N SER A 319 20.41 -13.29 -10.00
CA SER A 319 21.40 -12.22 -10.01
C SER A 319 22.65 -12.58 -10.84
N ALA A 320 23.13 -13.82 -10.76
CA ALA A 320 24.27 -14.27 -11.58
C ALA A 320 23.92 -14.44 -13.06
N ALA A 321 22.72 -14.94 -13.37
CA ALA A 321 22.29 -15.20 -14.74
C ALA A 321 22.01 -13.92 -15.53
N ALA A 322 21.67 -12.83 -14.87
CA ALA A 322 21.33 -11.55 -15.50
C ALA A 322 22.46 -10.91 -16.33
N GLU A 323 23.71 -11.29 -16.10
CA GLU A 323 24.86 -10.84 -16.90
C GLU A 323 25.18 -11.75 -18.09
N SER A 324 24.52 -12.90 -18.19
CA SER A 324 24.68 -13.76 -19.36
C SER A 324 24.22 -13.02 -20.62
N PRO A 325 24.98 -13.04 -21.73
CA PRO A 325 24.52 -12.54 -23.02
C PRO A 325 23.22 -13.20 -23.50
N GLN A 326 22.93 -14.40 -22.97
CA GLN A 326 21.75 -15.19 -23.26
C GLN A 326 20.56 -14.87 -22.33
N ALA A 327 20.73 -13.99 -21.34
CA ALA A 327 19.66 -13.60 -20.43
C ALA A 327 18.51 -12.90 -21.19
N PRO A 328 17.24 -13.13 -20.82
CA PRO A 328 16.11 -12.40 -21.35
C PRO A 328 16.34 -10.89 -21.41
N GLU A 329 15.93 -10.26 -22.51
CA GLU A 329 16.26 -8.86 -22.80
C GLU A 329 15.66 -7.89 -21.78
N ASN A 330 14.46 -8.18 -21.26
CA ASN A 330 13.79 -7.36 -20.25
C ASN A 330 14.58 -7.24 -18.94
N ILE A 331 15.37 -8.26 -18.56
CA ILE A 331 16.28 -8.20 -17.40
C ILE A 331 17.35 -7.11 -17.60
N ARG A 332 17.80 -6.92 -18.85
CA ARG A 332 18.88 -5.97 -19.21
C ARG A 332 18.37 -4.55 -19.48
N ARG A 333 17.07 -4.37 -19.76
CA ARG A 333 16.47 -3.08 -20.11
C ARG A 333 16.07 -2.21 -18.92
N SER A 334 16.01 -2.75 -17.69
CA SER A 334 15.66 -1.98 -16.48
C SER A 334 16.91 -1.66 -15.64
N PRO A 335 17.37 -0.39 -15.60
CA PRO A 335 18.52 0.03 -14.79
C PRO A 335 18.34 -0.24 -13.30
N ASP A 336 17.12 -0.06 -12.77
CA ASP A 336 16.81 -0.32 -11.36
C ASP A 336 16.85 -1.83 -11.06
N CYS A 337 16.32 -2.68 -11.95
CA CYS A 337 16.45 -4.13 -11.81
C CYS A 337 17.93 -4.56 -11.81
N LEU A 338 18.75 -4.00 -12.71
CA LEU A 338 20.18 -4.29 -12.72
C LEU A 338 20.88 -3.82 -11.44
N ALA A 339 20.51 -2.68 -10.88
CA ALA A 339 21.05 -2.19 -9.61
C ALA A 339 20.72 -3.15 -8.46
N VAL A 340 19.47 -3.62 -8.38
CA VAL A 340 19.04 -4.65 -7.43
C VAL A 340 19.88 -5.92 -7.56
N LEU A 341 20.01 -6.44 -8.78
CA LEU A 341 20.72 -7.70 -9.02
C LEU A 341 22.22 -7.58 -8.70
N ARG A 342 22.83 -6.42 -8.97
CA ARG A 342 24.22 -6.13 -8.56
C ARG A 342 24.37 -6.11 -7.04
N ALA A 343 23.44 -5.49 -6.32
CA ALA A 343 23.47 -5.43 -4.85
C ALA A 343 23.36 -6.83 -4.22
N ILE A 344 22.45 -7.67 -4.74
CA ILE A 344 22.31 -9.07 -4.29
C ILE A 344 23.63 -9.84 -4.47
N ARG A 345 24.35 -9.61 -5.58
CA ARG A 345 25.61 -10.31 -5.85
C ARG A 345 26.75 -9.88 -4.95
N GLN A 346 26.87 -8.58 -4.66
CA GLN A 346 27.94 -8.02 -3.81
C GLN A 346 27.95 -8.58 -2.38
N GLN A 347 26.93 -9.35 -2.01
CA GLN A 347 26.77 -9.98 -0.70
C GLN A 347 27.21 -11.44 -0.65
N LYS A 348 27.62 -12.03 -1.78
CA LYS A 348 28.32 -13.32 -1.77
C LYS A 348 29.71 -13.10 -1.18
N VAL A 349 29.86 -13.50 0.08
CA VAL A 349 31.16 -13.67 0.77
C VAL A 349 31.67 -15.07 0.50
#